data_AF-A0A1A3QTW6-F1
#
_entry.id   AF-A0A1A3QTW6-F1
#
_cell.length_a   1.000
_cell.length_b   1.000
_cell.length_c   1.000
_cell.angle_alpha   90.00
_cell.angle_beta   90.00
_cell.angle_gamma   90.00
#
_symmetry.space_group_name_H-M   'P 1'
#
loop_
_entity.id
_entity.type
_entity.pdbx_description
1 polymer ?
#
loop_
_entity_poly.entity_id
_entity_poly.type
_entity_poly.pdbx_seq_one_letter_code
_entity_poly.pdbx_strand_id
1 'polypeptide(L)' 'MITLAIDERHGRTCAKVELEWGGSHLAGVGVAYRHPADCLAREARHELATARALSDLADRVTALARATN' A
#
# COMPACT_ATOMS: atom_id res chain seq x y z
N MET A 1 11.85 2.10 -10.04
CA MET A 1 11.88 0.79 -9.33
C MET A 1 10.79 0.81 -8.27
N ILE A 2 10.11 -0.31 -8.01
CA ILE A 2 9.09 -0.41 -6.97
C ILE A 2 9.53 -1.43 -5.92
N THR A 3 9.40 -1.09 -4.64
CA THR A 3 9.58 -2.00 -3.51
C THR A 3 8.27 -2.13 -2.76
N LEU A 4 7.94 -3.35 -2.32
CA LEU A 4 6.77 -3.63 -1.50
C LEU A 4 7.23 -4.28 -0.20
N ALA A 5 6.87 -3.67 0.92
CA ALA A 5 7.07 -4.21 2.25
C ALA A 5 5.70 -4.52 2.86
N ILE A 6 5.58 -5.71 3.47
CA ILE A 6 4.39 -6.12 4.19
C ILE A 6 4.81 -6.43 5.63
N ASP A 7 4.11 -5.83 6.59
CA ASP A 7 4.33 -6.01 8.02
C ASP A 7 3.03 -6.46 8.68
N GLU A 8 3.11 -7.51 9.50
CA GLU A 8 1.99 -7.99 10.30
C GLU A 8 2.24 -7.70 11.78
N ARG A 9 1.43 -6.82 12.38
CA ARG A 9 1.52 -6.49 13.81
C ARG A 9 0.16 -6.40 14.47
N HIS A 10 0.00 -7.04 15.62
CA HIS A 10 -1.18 -6.95 16.48
C HIS A 10 -2.53 -7.18 15.75
N GLY A 11 -2.57 -8.16 14.82
CA GLY A 11 -3.79 -8.46 14.04
C GLY A 11 -4.06 -7.50 12.88
N ARG A 12 -3.12 -6.58 12.58
CA ARG A 12 -3.16 -5.69 11.43
C ARG A 12 -2.11 -6.12 10.43
N THR A 13 -2.48 -6.08 9.16
CA THR A 13 -1.58 -6.27 8.04
C THR A 13 -1.39 -4.93 7.38
N CYS A 14 -0.16 -4.43 7.36
CA CYS A 14 0.21 -3.16 6.76
C CYS A 14 1.08 -3.45 5.52
N ALA A 15 0.80 -2.80 4.41
CA ALA A 15 1.62 -2.81 3.22
C ALA A 15 2.10 -1.38 2.93
N LYS A 16 3.37 -1.27 2.56
CA LYS A 16 3.99 -0.03 2.08
C LYS A 16 4.61 -0.31 0.72
N VAL A 17 4.26 0.50 -0.26
CA VAL A 17 4.86 0.47 -1.59
C VAL A 17 5.68 1.73 -1.75
N GLU A 18 6.94 1.62 -2.14
CA GLU A 18 7.79 2.75 -2.47
C GLU A 18 8.14 2.72 -3.95
N LEU A 19 8.16 3.90 -4.56
CA LEU A 19 8.43 4.11 -5.98
C LEU A 19 9.45 5.23 -6.11
N GLU A 20 10.57 4.88 -6.72
CA GLU A 20 11.57 5.84 -7.20
C GLU A 20 11.27 6.19 -8.66
N TRP A 21 10.94 7.46 -8.92
CA TRP A 21 10.64 7.97 -10.26
C TRP A 21 11.23 9.36 -10.49
N GLY A 22 12.16 9.49 -11.45
CA GLY A 22 12.64 10.79 -11.92
C GLY A 22 13.24 11.69 -10.83
N GLY A 23 13.90 11.09 -9.82
CA GLY A 23 14.43 11.81 -8.65
C GLY A 23 13.40 12.11 -7.55
N SER A 24 12.14 11.74 -7.75
CA SER A 24 11.10 11.80 -6.72
C SER A 24 10.89 10.43 -6.07
N HIS A 25 10.79 10.43 -4.74
CA HIS A 25 10.41 9.26 -3.96
C HIS A 25 8.93 9.37 -3.57
N LEU A 26 8.13 8.40 -3.97
CA LEU A 26 6.72 8.29 -3.64
C LEU A 26 6.49 7.03 -2.80
N ALA A 27 5.70 7.15 -1.73
CA ALA A 27 5.32 6.01 -0.91
C ALA A 27 3.81 5.94 -0.77
N GLY A 28 3.23 4.79 -1.12
CA GLY A 28 1.83 4.44 -0.87
C GLY A 28 1.70 3.51 0.33
N VAL A 29 0.62 3.68 1.12
CA VAL A 29 0.36 2.86 2.31
C VAL A 29 -1.03 2.23 2.26
N GLY A 30 -1.12 0.98 2.72
CA GLY A 30 -2.37 0.24 2.79
C GLY A 30 -2.43 -0.61 4.05
N VAL A 31 -3.62 -0.69 4.66
CA VAL A 31 -3.83 -1.48 5.87
C VAL A 31 -5.03 -2.39 5.68
N ALA A 32 -4.91 -3.66 6.06
CA ALA A 32 -6.01 -4.60 6.19
C ALA A 32 -6.15 -5.02 7.66
N TYR A 33 -7.34 -4.85 8.22
CA TYR A 33 -7.64 -5.23 9.59
C TYR A 33 -8.15 -6.67 9.65
N ARG A 34 -7.73 -7.42 10.66
CA ARG A 34 -8.40 -8.68 11.02
C ARG A 34 -9.52 -8.36 11.99
N HIS A 35 -10.75 -8.25 11.48
CA HIS A 35 -11.89 -8.20 12.38
C HIS A 35 -12.02 -9.54 13.12
N PRO A 36 -12.40 -9.56 14.42
CA PRO A 36 -12.59 -10.81 15.16
C PRO A 36 -13.65 -11.73 14.54
N ALA A 37 -14.63 -11.14 13.84
CA ALA A 37 -15.64 -11.87 13.08
C ALA A 37 -15.22 -12.14 11.61
N ASP A 38 -14.11 -11.56 11.14
CA ASP A 38 -13.61 -11.82 9.79
C ASP A 38 -12.66 -13.01 9.81
N CYS A 39 -13.08 -14.07 9.12
CA CYS A 39 -12.27 -15.25 8.84
C CYS A 39 -11.27 -15.01 7.69
N LEU A 40 -10.96 -13.76 7.35
CA LEU A 40 -10.05 -13.43 6.25
C LEU A 40 -8.71 -14.14 6.49
N ALA A 41 -8.39 -15.05 5.57
CA ALA A 41 -7.13 -15.76 5.56
C ALA A 41 -5.98 -14.76 5.56
N ARG A 42 -4.83 -15.18 6.11
CA ARG A 42 -3.65 -14.33 6.18
C ARG A 42 -3.23 -13.85 4.79
N GLU A 43 -3.26 -14.71 3.77
CA GLU A 43 -2.96 -14.30 2.39
C GLU A 43 -3.91 -13.20 1.89
N ALA A 44 -5.23 -13.36 2.10
CA ALA A 44 -6.21 -12.37 1.65
C ALA A 44 -6.04 -10.99 2.30
N ARG A 45 -5.55 -10.94 3.56
CA ARG A 45 -5.20 -9.66 4.21
C ARG A 45 -3.95 -9.03 3.61
N HIS A 46 -2.94 -9.83 3.24
CA HIS A 46 -1.76 -9.33 2.51
C HIS A 46 -2.15 -8.75 1.16
N GLU A 47 -2.98 -9.45 0.39
CA GLU A 47 -3.48 -9.01 -0.91
C GLU A 47 -4.26 -7.70 -0.77
N LEU A 48 -5.18 -7.62 0.20
CA LEU A 48 -5.99 -6.42 0.42
C LEU A 48 -5.15 -5.21 0.87
N ALA A 49 -4.21 -5.41 1.80
CA ALA A 49 -3.31 -4.34 2.23
C ALA A 49 -2.44 -3.86 1.06
N THR A 50 -1.93 -4.78 0.25
CA THR A 50 -1.13 -4.47 -0.94
C THR A 50 -1.94 -3.70 -1.98
N ALA A 51 -3.16 -4.13 -2.27
CA ALA A 51 -4.05 -3.44 -3.20
C ALA A 51 -4.30 -1.99 -2.74
N ARG A 52 -4.58 -1.78 -1.45
CA ARG A 52 -4.76 -0.45 -0.87
C ARG A 52 -3.50 0.41 -0.98
N ALA A 53 -2.32 -0.15 -0.74
CA ALA A 53 -1.05 0.56 -0.85
C ALA A 53 -0.75 0.98 -2.30
N LEU A 54 -1.08 0.12 -3.27
CA LEU A 54 -0.95 0.43 -4.70
C LEU A 54 -1.96 1.48 -5.16
N SER A 55 -3.20 1.44 -4.65
CA SER A 55 -4.19 2.50 -4.93
C SER A 55 -3.74 3.86 -4.39
N ASP A 56 -3.25 3.92 -3.14
CA ASP A 56 -2.71 5.15 -2.55
C ASP A 56 -1.49 5.67 -3.36
N LEU A 57 -0.63 4.77 -3.84
CA LEU A 57 0.47 5.15 -4.72
C LEU A 57 -0.02 5.72 -6.06
N ALA A 58 -1.04 5.11 -6.68
CA ALA A 58 -1.61 5.58 -7.94
C ALA A 58 -2.21 6.99 -7.81
N ASP A 59 -2.90 7.26 -6.70
CA ASP A 59 -3.45 8.58 -6.40
C ASP A 59 -2.32 9.62 -6.26
N ARG A 60 -1.22 9.26 -5.58
CA ARG A 60 -0.04 10.14 -5.43
C ARG A 60 0.67 10.42 -6.74
N VAL A 61 0.85 9.41 -7.59
CA VAL A 61 1.43 9.60 -8.93
C VAL A 61 0.55 10.52 -9.78
N THR A 62 -0.76 10.33 -9.72
CA THR A 62 -1.72 11.19 -10.43
C THR A 62 -1.66 12.63 -9.92
N ALA A 63 -1.53 12.83 -8.61
CA ALA A 63 -1.35 14.15 -8.02
C ALA A 63 -0.03 14.81 -8.45
N LEU A 64 1.09 14.06 -8.47
CA LEU A 64 2.39 14.55 -8.93
C LEU A 64 2.34 14.98 -10.40
N ALA A 65 1.70 14.17 -11.25
CA ALA A 65 1.54 14.47 -12.66
C ALA A 65 0.77 15.78 -12.88
N ARG A 66 -0.28 16.02 -12.09
CA ARG A 66 -1.04 17.29 -12.12
C ARG A 66 -0.26 18.49 -11.61
N ALA A 67 0.70 18.31 -10.70
CA ALA A 67 1.52 19.40 -10.18
C ALA A 67 2.66 19.81 -11.13
N THR A 68 3.04 18.91 -12.06
CA THR A 68 4.15 19.13 -13.00
C THR A 68 3.66 19.70 -14.35
N ASN A 69 2.35 19.73 -14.58
CA ASN A 69 1.70 20.16 -15.82
C ASN A 69 1.01 21.52 -15.63
#